data_AF-A0A7S4NS70-F1
#
_entry.id   AF-A0A7S4NS70-F1
#
_cell.length_a   1.000
_cell.length_b   1.000
_cell.length_c   1.000
_cell.angle_alpha   90.00
_cell.angle_beta   90.00
_cell.angle_gamma   90.00
#
_symmetry.space_group_name_H-M   'P 1'
#
loop_
_entity.id
_entity.type
_entity.pdbx_description
1 polymer ?
#
loop_
_entity_poly.entity_id
_entity_poly.type
_entity_poly.pdbx_seq_one_letter_code
_entity_poly.pdbx_strand_id
1 'polypeptide(L)'
;GAGAGAGAGAGAGAGAGGVSFCELLEQEGSSGVGRAQVIISHAWKENFLHVVQSLEEHFRSSSSSPFLWFDLFSINQHQSPKSPLQGWSSNFAETKRTVLVLTPWDHPLPLARSWCLFELFLTARTGSKLEVAMSEEDEKRLWEELPLESYTKMIGEIDVERSETSEEEDKELILAMVRKEVDGIAGMNQLVQERMRDWLVRTAEEKLLRVEDGDQVERRMKLADLYKMQGRLEDAEQLYK
;
A
#
# COMPACT_ATOMS: atom_id res chain seq x y z
N GLY A 1 5.03 49.24 41.80
CA GLY A 1 6.38 48.97 41.28
C GLY A 1 6.42 47.52 40.86
N ALA A 2 6.46 47.27 39.55
CA ALA A 2 6.66 45.95 38.98
C ALA A 2 8.13 45.54 39.18
N GLY A 3 8.35 44.30 39.58
CA GLY A 3 9.68 43.70 39.75
C GLY A 3 9.68 42.32 39.14
N ALA A 4 10.37 42.21 37.99
CA ALA A 4 10.52 41.02 37.17
C ALA A 4 11.31 39.91 37.89
N GLY A 5 10.93 38.66 37.62
CA GLY A 5 11.71 37.46 37.89
C GLY A 5 11.61 36.53 36.70
N ALA A 6 12.41 36.81 35.67
CA ALA A 6 12.54 35.96 34.49
C ALA A 6 13.33 34.69 34.87
N GLY A 7 12.68 33.53 34.71
CA GLY A 7 13.35 32.23 34.64
C GLY A 7 13.35 31.75 33.20
N ALA A 8 14.32 32.23 32.42
CA ALA A 8 14.61 31.72 31.09
C ALA A 8 15.34 30.38 31.19
N GLY A 9 14.93 29.40 30.39
CA GLY A 9 15.60 28.11 30.32
C GLY A 9 14.83 27.06 29.53
N ALA A 10 14.45 27.35 28.28
CA ALA A 10 14.14 26.30 27.31
C ALA A 10 14.89 26.64 26.02
N GLY A 11 15.81 25.74 25.66
CA GLY A 11 16.82 25.90 24.63
C GLY A 11 16.23 26.35 23.30
N ALA A 12 16.81 27.43 22.77
CA ALA A 12 16.60 27.86 21.39
C ALA A 12 17.20 26.83 20.42
N GLY A 13 16.35 26.35 19.50
CA GLY A 13 16.65 25.83 18.16
C GLY A 13 17.99 25.14 17.94
N ALA A 14 18.03 23.82 18.10
CA ALA A 14 18.92 23.00 17.27
C ALA A 14 18.30 22.96 15.87
N GLY A 15 18.98 23.52 14.87
CA GLY A 15 18.51 23.45 13.49
C GLY A 15 18.32 21.99 13.07
N ALA A 16 17.11 21.65 12.65
CA ALA A 16 16.69 20.37 12.09
C ALA A 16 17.30 20.12 10.70
N GLY A 17 18.63 20.10 10.61
CA GLY A 17 19.34 19.77 9.38
C GLY A 17 19.63 18.28 9.33
N GLY A 18 19.08 17.57 8.34
CA GLY A 18 19.56 16.24 7.97
C GLY A 18 18.91 15.04 8.68
N VAL A 19 17.67 15.18 9.15
CA VAL A 19 16.83 14.11 9.72
C VAL A 19 15.54 13.93 8.91
N SER A 20 14.89 12.77 8.98
CA SER A 20 13.56 12.58 8.39
C SER A 20 12.50 13.43 9.10
N PHE A 21 11.34 13.61 8.48
CA PHE A 21 10.25 14.36 9.10
C PHE A 21 9.73 13.67 10.37
N CYS A 22 9.64 12.33 10.37
CA CYS A 22 9.28 11.57 11.56
C CYS A 22 10.32 11.71 12.68
N GLU A 23 11.62 11.69 12.36
CA GLU A 23 12.69 11.92 13.34
C GLU A 23 12.60 13.33 13.95
N LEU A 24 12.29 14.34 13.15
CA LEU A 24 12.05 15.70 13.64
C LEU A 24 10.88 15.76 14.63
N LEU A 25 9.74 15.18 14.27
CA LEU A 25 8.57 15.14 15.15
C LEU A 25 8.84 14.41 16.47
N GLU A 26 9.67 13.36 16.43
CA GLU A 26 10.06 12.61 17.63
C GLU A 26 10.94 13.46 18.55
N GLN A 27 11.91 14.20 17.98
CA GLN A 27 12.75 15.13 18.74
C GLN A 27 11.95 16.28 19.37
N GLU A 28 10.87 16.72 18.71
CA GLU A 28 9.94 17.72 19.23
C GLU A 28 8.96 17.17 20.28
N GLY A 29 8.97 15.86 20.53
CA GLY A 29 8.04 15.21 21.47
C GLY A 29 6.58 15.21 20.98
N SER A 30 6.37 15.25 19.66
CA SER A 30 5.05 15.22 19.05
C SER A 30 4.33 13.90 19.33
N SER A 31 3.04 13.96 19.63
CA SER A 31 2.18 12.77 19.69
C SER A 31 1.76 12.25 18.31
N GLY A 32 2.09 12.98 17.24
CA GLY A 32 1.80 12.62 15.84
C GLY A 32 2.80 11.63 15.22
N VAL A 33 3.78 11.15 15.97
CA VAL A 33 4.75 10.13 15.55
C VAL A 33 4.78 8.99 16.55
N GLY A 34 5.00 7.77 16.06
CA GLY A 34 5.03 6.58 16.88
C GLY A 34 5.39 5.35 16.07
N ARG A 35 5.25 4.18 16.70
CA ARG A 35 5.54 2.90 16.05
C ARG A 35 4.58 2.65 14.89
N ALA A 36 5.13 2.42 13.70
CA ALA A 36 4.40 2.09 12.50
C ALA A 36 3.44 0.89 12.67
N GLN A 37 2.20 1.06 12.22
CA GLN A 37 1.14 0.04 12.24
C GLN A 37 0.64 -0.33 10.84
N VAL A 38 0.90 0.53 9.85
CA VAL A 38 0.52 0.32 8.45
C VAL A 38 1.65 0.82 7.56
N ILE A 39 2.05 0.01 6.59
CA ILE A 39 2.97 0.43 5.54
C ILE A 39 2.16 1.02 4.39
N ILE A 40 2.55 2.20 3.91
CA ILE A 40 1.98 2.81 2.70
C ILE A 40 2.89 2.49 1.52
N SER A 41 2.37 1.68 0.60
CA SER A 41 3.02 1.38 -0.67
C SER A 41 2.43 2.30 -1.74
N HIS A 42 3.26 3.16 -2.33
CA HIS A 42 2.84 4.12 -3.33
C HIS A 42 3.96 4.39 -4.34
N ALA A 43 3.63 4.95 -5.50
CA ALA A 43 4.64 5.34 -6.47
C ALA A 43 5.03 6.81 -6.30
N TRP A 44 6.33 7.10 -6.20
CA TRP A 44 6.83 8.48 -6.08
C TRP A 44 6.49 9.38 -7.27
N LYS A 45 6.25 8.79 -8.44
CA LYS A 45 5.80 9.52 -9.64
C LYS A 45 4.32 9.93 -9.57
N GLU A 46 3.57 9.43 -8.60
CA GLU A 46 2.16 9.80 -8.41
C GLU A 46 2.03 11.23 -7.92
N ASN A 47 0.88 11.84 -8.22
CA ASN A 47 0.52 13.11 -7.63
C ASN A 47 0.32 12.92 -6.12
N PHE A 48 1.16 13.58 -5.31
CA PHE A 48 1.11 13.45 -3.86
C PHE A 48 -0.26 13.80 -3.25
N LEU A 49 -0.99 14.77 -3.81
CA LEU A 49 -2.32 15.12 -3.30
C LEU A 49 -3.33 13.99 -3.57
N HIS A 50 -3.22 13.29 -4.69
CA HIS A 50 -4.07 12.12 -4.97
C HIS A 50 -3.75 10.97 -4.00
N VAL A 51 -2.47 10.79 -3.66
CA VAL A 51 -2.05 9.81 -2.65
C VAL A 51 -2.68 10.13 -1.29
N VAL A 52 -2.55 11.37 -0.82
CA VAL A 52 -3.15 11.79 0.45
C VAL A 52 -4.67 11.64 0.45
N GLN A 53 -5.34 12.09 -0.61
CA GLN A 53 -6.80 11.96 -0.73
C GLN A 53 -7.26 10.50 -0.70
N SER A 54 -6.55 9.60 -1.38
CA SER A 54 -6.85 8.17 -1.39
C SER A 54 -6.68 7.55 0.00
N LEU A 55 -5.66 7.97 0.75
CA LEU A 55 -5.45 7.53 2.13
C LEU A 55 -6.51 8.09 3.08
N GLU A 56 -6.88 9.37 2.95
CA GLU A 56 -7.94 9.99 3.73
C GLU A 56 -9.29 9.28 3.51
N GLU A 57 -9.62 8.94 2.26
CA GLU A 57 -10.77 8.11 1.91
C GLU A 57 -10.70 6.75 2.61
N HIS A 58 -9.59 6.02 2.41
CA HIS A 58 -9.39 4.68 2.95
C HIS A 58 -9.53 4.60 4.47
N PHE A 59 -9.01 5.61 5.19
CA PHE A 59 -9.06 5.67 6.64
C PHE A 59 -10.29 6.40 7.19
N ARG A 60 -11.18 6.96 6.35
CA ARG A 60 -12.33 7.77 6.80
C ARG A 60 -13.24 7.05 7.79
N SER A 61 -13.48 5.77 7.57
CA SER A 61 -14.36 4.93 8.41
C SER A 61 -13.60 4.21 9.53
N SER A 62 -12.29 4.41 9.65
CA SER A 62 -11.49 3.77 10.69
C SER A 62 -11.79 4.38 12.06
N SER A 63 -12.15 3.53 13.02
CA SER A 63 -12.38 3.92 14.42
C SER A 63 -11.09 4.32 15.17
N SER A 64 -9.93 4.08 14.57
CA SER A 64 -8.61 4.42 15.09
C SER A 64 -7.80 5.15 14.03
N SER A 65 -6.92 6.06 14.45
CA SER A 65 -5.89 6.66 13.58
C SER A 65 -4.58 5.89 13.72
N PRO A 66 -4.26 4.95 12.82
CA PRO A 66 -3.02 4.20 12.92
C PRO A 66 -1.82 5.07 12.57
N PHE A 67 -0.66 4.78 13.17
CA PHE A 67 0.60 5.35 12.69
C PHE A 67 0.99 4.73 11.35
N LEU A 68 1.20 5.58 10.35
CA LEU A 68 1.55 5.20 9.01
C LEU A 68 3.07 5.25 8.85
N TRP A 69 3.65 4.15 8.38
CA TRP A 69 4.97 4.19 7.78
C TRP A 69 4.80 4.60 6.32
N PHE A 70 5.17 5.84 6.05
CA PHE A 70 5.12 6.44 4.73
C PHE A 70 6.54 6.94 4.44
N ASP A 71 7.19 6.32 3.46
CA ASP A 71 8.61 6.48 3.13
C ASP A 71 9.05 7.95 2.93
N LEU A 72 8.21 8.80 2.34
CA LEU A 72 8.44 10.23 2.16
C LEU A 72 8.69 10.97 3.49
N PHE A 73 8.12 10.49 4.59
CA PHE A 73 8.25 11.09 5.92
C PHE A 73 9.17 10.30 6.84
N SER A 74 9.24 8.99 6.63
CA SER A 74 9.91 8.04 7.54
C SER A 74 11.37 7.85 7.19
N ILE A 75 11.72 7.90 5.90
CA ILE A 75 13.10 7.75 5.43
C ILE A 75 13.79 9.11 5.43
N ASN A 76 15.00 9.15 5.98
CA ASN A 76 15.83 10.33 5.96
C ASN A 76 16.44 10.53 4.56
N GLN A 77 15.78 11.35 3.75
CA GLN A 77 16.22 11.64 2.37
C GLN A 77 17.46 12.56 2.31
N HIS A 78 17.86 13.19 3.43
CA HIS A 78 19.06 14.02 3.47
C HIS A 78 20.35 13.21 3.58
N GLN A 79 20.24 11.96 4.00
CA GLN A 79 21.34 11.03 4.07
C GLN A 79 21.04 9.93 3.05
N SER A 80 21.80 9.81 1.96
CA SER A 80 21.66 8.64 1.09
C SER A 80 21.86 7.39 1.95
N PRO A 81 20.83 6.54 2.15
CA PRO A 81 21.03 5.32 2.91
C PRO A 81 22.04 4.47 2.14
N LYS A 82 23.12 4.05 2.81
CA LYS A 82 24.14 3.17 2.21
C LYS A 82 23.56 1.83 1.74
N SER A 83 22.38 1.47 2.23
CA SER A 83 21.53 0.44 1.67
C SER A 83 20.08 0.72 2.11
N PRO A 84 19.14 0.97 1.18
CA PRO A 84 17.72 1.19 1.49
C PRO A 84 17.07 0.01 2.24
N LEU A 85 17.67 -1.18 2.18
CA LEU A 85 17.18 -2.40 2.83
C LEU A 85 17.34 -2.41 4.35
N GLN A 86 18.30 -1.67 4.91
CA GLN A 86 18.75 -1.88 6.30
C GLN A 86 17.73 -1.42 7.37
N GLY A 87 16.69 -0.66 6.99
CA GLY A 87 15.52 -0.36 7.85
C GLY A 87 14.20 -0.94 7.33
N TRP A 88 14.19 -1.44 6.10
CA TRP A 88 12.98 -1.87 5.42
C TRP A 88 12.49 -3.24 5.90
N SER A 89 13.41 -4.20 6.07
CA SER A 89 13.05 -5.56 6.50
C SER A 89 12.50 -5.61 7.93
N SER A 90 12.97 -4.74 8.83
CA SER A 90 12.46 -4.67 10.21
C SER A 90 11.03 -4.15 10.25
N ASN A 91 10.70 -3.13 9.45
CA ASN A 91 9.34 -2.58 9.41
C ASN A 91 8.35 -3.60 8.87
N PHE A 92 8.67 -4.31 7.79
CA PHE A 92 7.80 -5.39 7.26
C PHE A 92 7.65 -6.59 8.20
N ALA A 93 8.69 -6.90 8.99
CA ALA A 93 8.60 -7.96 10.00
C ALA A 93 7.67 -7.58 11.17
N GLU A 94 7.62 -6.29 11.52
CA GLU A 94 6.83 -5.80 12.64
C GLU A 94 5.41 -5.39 12.24
N THR A 95 5.24 -4.86 11.03
CA THR A 95 3.99 -4.33 10.52
C THR A 95 3.24 -5.39 9.70
N LYS A 96 2.10 -5.85 10.23
CA LYS A 96 1.27 -6.90 9.62
C LYS A 96 0.20 -6.38 8.65
N ARG A 97 0.36 -5.16 8.13
CA ARG A 97 -0.62 -4.48 7.29
C ARG A 97 0.04 -3.53 6.29
N THR A 98 -0.34 -3.64 5.03
CA THR A 98 0.11 -2.80 3.93
C THR A 98 -1.10 -2.21 3.22
N VAL A 99 -1.08 -0.91 2.95
CA VAL A 99 -2.04 -0.21 2.11
C VAL A 99 -1.32 0.20 0.84
N LEU A 100 -1.76 -0.36 -0.29
CA LEU A 100 -1.32 0.02 -1.62
C LEU A 100 -2.19 1.15 -2.15
N VAL A 101 -1.60 2.28 -2.53
CA VAL A 101 -2.33 3.38 -3.18
C VAL A 101 -2.41 3.06 -4.67
N LEU A 102 -3.61 2.84 -5.22
CA LEU A 102 -3.80 2.29 -6.56
C LEU A 102 -4.66 3.22 -7.44
N THR A 103 -4.18 4.44 -7.68
CA THR A 103 -4.89 5.48 -8.44
C THR A 103 -4.05 6.00 -9.62
N PRO A 104 -4.52 5.86 -10.88
CA PRO A 104 -5.70 5.11 -11.30
C PRO A 104 -5.48 3.59 -11.20
N TRP A 105 -6.55 2.81 -11.02
CA TRP A 105 -6.42 1.36 -10.79
C TRP A 105 -6.16 0.54 -12.05
N ASP A 106 -6.57 1.05 -13.21
CA ASP A 106 -6.51 0.34 -14.49
C ASP A 106 -5.10 0.40 -15.09
N HIS A 107 -4.33 1.47 -14.85
CA HIS A 107 -2.91 1.61 -15.20
C HIS A 107 -2.09 2.07 -13.98
N PRO A 108 -1.96 1.23 -12.94
CA PRO A 108 -1.41 1.65 -11.67
C PRO A 108 0.11 1.76 -11.71
N LEU A 109 0.62 2.96 -11.50
CA LEU A 109 2.06 3.22 -11.41
C LEU A 109 2.79 2.33 -10.40
N PRO A 110 2.28 2.06 -9.18
CA PRO A 110 2.96 1.22 -8.21
C PRO A 110 3.25 -0.19 -8.72
N LEU A 111 2.37 -0.79 -9.53
CA LEU A 111 2.60 -2.14 -10.06
C LEU A 111 3.67 -2.18 -11.17
N ALA A 112 4.12 -1.01 -11.63
CA ALA A 112 5.27 -0.85 -12.51
C ALA A 112 6.56 -0.45 -11.76
N ARG A 113 6.57 -0.39 -10.42
CA ARG A 113 7.74 0.03 -9.62
C ARG A 113 8.35 -1.14 -8.86
N SER A 114 9.66 -1.34 -8.98
CA SER A 114 10.32 -2.50 -8.38
C SER A 114 10.20 -2.52 -6.85
N TRP A 115 10.30 -1.35 -6.21
CA TRP A 115 10.12 -1.22 -4.77
C TRP A 115 8.71 -1.62 -4.34
N CYS A 116 7.66 -1.05 -4.96
CA CYS A 116 6.27 -1.39 -4.63
C CYS A 116 5.96 -2.87 -4.86
N LEU A 117 6.43 -3.46 -5.97
CA LEU A 117 6.29 -4.90 -6.19
C LEU A 117 6.99 -5.72 -5.12
N PHE A 118 8.17 -5.29 -4.67
CA PHE A 118 8.89 -5.93 -3.58
C PHE A 118 8.14 -5.81 -2.22
N GLU A 119 7.48 -4.68 -1.94
CA GLU A 119 6.60 -4.50 -0.77
C GLU A 119 5.43 -5.47 -0.79
N LEU A 120 4.78 -5.60 -1.94
CA LEU A 120 3.65 -6.51 -2.11
C LEU A 120 4.10 -7.97 -1.99
N PHE A 121 5.28 -8.29 -2.52
CA PHE A 121 5.89 -9.61 -2.34
C PHE A 121 6.13 -9.91 -0.86
N LEU A 122 6.77 -9.00 -0.13
CA LEU A 122 6.98 -9.16 1.31
C LEU A 122 5.66 -9.27 2.07
N THR A 123 4.67 -8.43 1.73
CA THR A 123 3.33 -8.46 2.30
C THR A 123 2.65 -9.82 2.12
N ALA A 124 2.75 -10.39 0.92
CA ALA A 124 2.18 -11.70 0.64
C ALA A 124 2.97 -12.81 1.36
N ARG A 125 4.30 -12.75 1.34
CA ARG A 125 5.21 -13.74 1.94
C ARG A 125 5.07 -13.85 3.46
N THR A 126 4.87 -12.72 4.14
CA THR A 126 4.67 -12.68 5.59
C THR A 126 3.21 -12.93 6.01
N GLY A 127 2.29 -13.04 5.04
CA GLY A 127 0.85 -13.12 5.28
C GLY A 127 0.24 -11.81 5.82
N SER A 128 0.97 -10.70 5.81
CA SER A 128 0.50 -9.37 6.23
C SER A 128 -0.71 -8.93 5.42
N LYS A 129 -1.73 -8.35 6.06
CA LYS A 129 -2.96 -7.92 5.39
C LYS A 129 -2.64 -6.90 4.28
N LEU A 130 -3.06 -7.19 3.05
CA LEU A 130 -3.08 -6.19 1.97
C LEU A 130 -4.43 -5.50 1.95
N GLU A 131 -4.39 -4.18 1.82
CA GLU A 131 -5.51 -3.31 1.53
C GLU A 131 -5.12 -2.38 0.38
N VAL A 132 -6.11 -1.78 -0.27
CA VAL A 132 -5.90 -0.85 -1.38
C VAL A 132 -6.67 0.42 -1.10
N ALA A 133 -5.97 1.55 -1.21
CA ALA A 133 -6.52 2.89 -1.14
C ALA A 133 -6.66 3.45 -2.57
N MET A 134 -7.79 4.08 -2.86
CA MET A 134 -8.09 4.63 -4.19
C MET A 134 -8.81 5.97 -4.02
N SER A 135 -8.79 6.78 -5.07
CA SER A 135 -9.68 7.93 -5.15
C SER A 135 -11.16 7.48 -5.20
N GLU A 136 -12.07 8.33 -4.73
CA GLU A 136 -13.51 8.04 -4.79
C GLU A 136 -13.99 7.77 -6.23
N GLU A 137 -13.42 8.47 -7.21
CA GLU A 137 -13.72 8.29 -8.63
C GLU A 137 -13.26 6.91 -9.11
N ASP A 138 -12.02 6.52 -8.82
CA ASP A 138 -11.50 5.20 -9.19
C ASP A 138 -12.25 4.06 -8.50
N GLU A 139 -12.64 4.27 -7.24
CA GLU A 139 -13.42 3.30 -6.48
C GLU A 139 -14.80 3.09 -7.13
N LYS A 140 -15.49 4.18 -7.51
CA LYS A 140 -16.75 4.08 -8.27
C LYS A 140 -16.55 3.37 -9.60
N ARG A 141 -15.55 3.77 -10.39
CA ARG A 141 -15.23 3.13 -11.69
C ARG A 141 -14.98 1.63 -11.55
N LEU A 142 -14.24 1.21 -10.50
CA LEU A 142 -13.97 -0.20 -10.26
C LEU A 142 -15.22 -0.97 -9.85
N TRP A 143 -16.05 -0.45 -8.94
CA TRP A 143 -17.16 -1.23 -8.37
C TRP A 143 -18.49 -1.11 -9.13
N GLU A 144 -18.72 -0.04 -9.87
CA GLU A 144 -19.90 0.10 -10.72
C GLU A 144 -19.81 -0.83 -11.94
N GLU A 145 -18.66 -0.85 -12.61
CA GLU A 145 -18.48 -1.64 -13.84
C GLU A 145 -17.88 -3.03 -13.57
N LEU A 146 -17.10 -3.18 -12.50
CA LEU A 146 -16.28 -4.37 -12.22
C LEU A 146 -15.65 -4.95 -13.51
N PRO A 147 -14.81 -4.17 -14.22
CA PRO A 147 -14.28 -4.53 -15.54
C PRO A 147 -13.21 -5.62 -15.43
N LEU A 148 -13.70 -6.83 -15.20
CA LEU A 148 -12.95 -8.03 -14.86
C LEU A 148 -11.84 -8.36 -15.87
N GLU A 149 -12.08 -8.15 -17.16
CA GLU A 149 -11.07 -8.34 -18.21
C GLU A 149 -9.91 -7.34 -18.09
N SER A 150 -10.22 -6.05 -17.91
CA SER A 150 -9.22 -4.99 -17.74
C SER A 150 -8.39 -5.22 -16.48
N TYR A 151 -9.04 -5.60 -15.38
CA TYR A 151 -8.34 -5.94 -14.14
C TYR A 151 -7.44 -7.16 -14.32
N THR A 152 -7.92 -8.22 -14.97
CA THR A 152 -7.13 -9.43 -15.22
C THR A 152 -5.91 -9.13 -16.10
N LYS A 153 -6.08 -8.28 -17.11
CA LYS A 153 -4.98 -7.81 -17.96
C LYS A 153 -3.94 -7.05 -17.13
N MET A 154 -4.38 -6.08 -16.31
CA MET A 154 -3.51 -5.30 -15.44
C MET A 154 -2.69 -6.19 -14.49
N ILE A 155 -3.32 -7.18 -13.87
CA ILE A 155 -2.61 -8.16 -13.02
C ILE A 155 -1.64 -9.01 -13.84
N GLY A 156 -2.01 -9.42 -15.05
CA GLY A 156 -1.13 -10.18 -15.95
C GLY A 156 0.11 -9.42 -16.42
N GLU A 157 0.12 -8.10 -16.33
CA GLU A 157 1.26 -7.24 -16.68
C GLU A 157 2.28 -7.09 -15.55
N ILE A 158 1.97 -7.56 -14.34
CA ILE A 158 2.89 -7.54 -13.19
C ILE A 158 4.12 -8.38 -13.51
N ASP A 159 5.26 -7.70 -13.60
CA ASP A 159 6.56 -8.31 -13.80
C ASP A 159 7.67 -7.43 -13.20
N VAL A 160 8.33 -7.94 -12.15
CA VAL A 160 9.41 -7.22 -11.48
C VAL A 160 10.63 -6.98 -12.39
N GLU A 161 10.91 -7.84 -13.38
CA GLU A 161 12.03 -7.60 -14.30
C GLU A 161 11.76 -6.44 -15.25
N ARG A 162 10.48 -6.22 -15.60
CA ARG A 162 10.03 -5.11 -16.47
C ARG A 162 9.71 -3.83 -15.69
N SER A 163 9.69 -3.89 -14.36
CA SER A 163 9.43 -2.73 -13.51
C SER A 163 10.56 -1.70 -13.52
N GLU A 164 10.26 -0.49 -13.06
CA GLU A 164 11.17 0.65 -13.02
C GLU A 164 11.61 0.97 -11.58
N THR A 165 12.83 1.49 -11.43
CA THR A 165 13.31 2.19 -10.22
C THR A 165 13.78 3.59 -10.59
N SER A 166 14.17 4.41 -9.61
CA SER A 166 14.84 5.69 -9.88
C SER A 166 16.36 5.51 -9.94
N GLU A 167 16.87 4.64 -9.06
CA GLU A 167 18.26 4.19 -9.02
C GLU A 167 18.33 2.75 -9.54
N GLU A 168 19.14 2.47 -10.56
CA GLU A 168 19.21 1.14 -11.17
C GLU A 168 19.80 0.10 -10.19
N GLU A 169 20.70 0.53 -9.32
CA GLU A 169 21.30 -0.30 -8.26
C GLU A 169 20.23 -0.90 -7.33
N ASP A 170 19.14 -0.18 -7.07
CA ASP A 170 18.02 -0.69 -6.28
C ASP A 170 17.33 -1.85 -6.99
N LYS A 171 17.16 -1.75 -8.32
CA LYS A 171 16.53 -2.80 -9.12
C LYS A 171 17.40 -4.05 -9.11
N GLU A 172 18.71 -3.89 -9.34
CA GLU A 172 19.66 -5.00 -9.29
C GLU A 172 19.65 -5.68 -7.92
N LEU A 173 19.60 -4.88 -6.84
CA LEU A 173 19.52 -5.37 -5.47
C LEU A 173 18.24 -6.16 -5.20
N ILE A 174 17.07 -5.62 -5.56
CA ILE A 174 15.78 -6.30 -5.43
C ILE A 174 15.79 -7.62 -6.20
N LEU A 175 16.18 -7.60 -7.47
CA LEU A 175 16.24 -8.81 -8.29
C LEU A 175 17.23 -9.84 -7.72
N ALA A 176 18.37 -9.40 -7.18
CA ALA A 176 19.34 -10.28 -6.54
C ALA A 176 18.80 -10.92 -5.25
N MET A 177 17.96 -10.22 -4.48
CA MET A 177 17.28 -10.81 -3.32
C MET A 177 16.22 -11.82 -3.75
N VAL A 178 15.37 -11.43 -4.70
CA VAL A 178 14.27 -12.27 -5.19
C VAL A 178 14.79 -13.56 -5.83
N ARG A 179 15.91 -13.50 -6.56
CA ARG A 179 16.57 -14.70 -7.13
C ARG A 179 17.08 -15.68 -6.07
N LYS A 180 17.27 -15.26 -4.82
CA LYS A 180 17.67 -16.14 -3.72
C LYS A 180 16.47 -16.84 -3.05
N GLU A 181 15.26 -16.38 -3.33
CA GLU A 181 14.04 -17.04 -2.87
C GLU A 181 13.83 -18.36 -3.62
N VAL A 182 13.17 -19.32 -2.97
CA VAL A 182 12.95 -20.67 -3.50
C VAL A 182 12.31 -20.66 -4.89
N ASP A 183 11.33 -19.77 -5.09
CA ASP A 183 10.55 -19.68 -6.32
C ASP A 183 11.04 -18.58 -7.28
N GLY A 184 12.11 -17.87 -6.88
CA GLY A 184 12.76 -16.84 -7.68
C GLY A 184 11.83 -15.71 -8.15
N ILE A 185 12.16 -15.15 -9.31
CA ILE A 185 11.42 -14.05 -9.94
C ILE A 185 10.01 -14.46 -10.33
N ALA A 186 9.85 -15.64 -10.94
CA ALA A 186 8.55 -16.14 -11.36
C ALA A 186 7.60 -16.30 -10.16
N GLY A 187 8.10 -16.86 -9.05
CA GLY A 187 7.35 -17.01 -7.82
C GLY A 187 6.97 -15.67 -7.19
N MET A 188 7.86 -14.68 -7.20
CA MET A 188 7.52 -13.32 -6.75
C MET A 188 6.36 -12.74 -7.57
N ASN A 189 6.47 -12.76 -8.91
CA ASN A 189 5.43 -12.23 -9.78
C ASN A 189 4.10 -12.94 -9.53
N GLN A 190 4.11 -14.27 -9.48
CA GLN A 190 2.92 -15.07 -9.20
C GLN A 190 2.30 -14.72 -7.83
N LEU A 191 3.11 -14.61 -6.78
CA LEU A 191 2.64 -14.32 -5.44
C LEU A 191 1.99 -12.93 -5.33
N VAL A 192 2.57 -11.92 -5.99
CA VAL A 192 1.97 -10.57 -6.03
C VAL A 192 0.66 -10.59 -6.81
N GLN A 193 0.62 -11.27 -7.96
CA GLN A 193 -0.59 -11.40 -8.75
C GLN A 193 -1.72 -12.10 -7.99
N GLU A 194 -1.44 -13.23 -7.33
CA GLU A 194 -2.38 -13.95 -6.47
C GLU A 194 -2.87 -13.05 -5.34
N ARG A 195 -1.97 -12.30 -4.69
CA ARG A 195 -2.33 -11.41 -3.59
C ARG A 195 -3.31 -10.31 -4.01
N MET A 196 -3.13 -9.76 -5.21
CA MET A 196 -4.05 -8.76 -5.78
C MET A 196 -5.39 -9.38 -6.17
N ARG A 197 -5.38 -10.59 -6.76
CA ARG A 197 -6.60 -11.36 -7.07
C ARG A 197 -7.42 -11.63 -5.81
N ASP A 198 -6.77 -12.09 -4.74
CA ASP A 198 -7.40 -12.35 -3.44
C ASP A 198 -8.00 -11.09 -2.83
N TRP A 199 -7.27 -9.97 -2.90
CA TRP A 199 -7.76 -8.68 -2.44
C TRP A 199 -9.06 -8.29 -3.16
N LEU A 200 -9.09 -8.38 -4.50
CA LEU A 200 -10.27 -8.01 -5.27
C LEU A 200 -11.51 -8.84 -4.86
N VAL A 201 -11.37 -10.17 -4.73
CA VAL A 201 -12.50 -11.01 -4.30
C VAL A 201 -12.97 -10.63 -2.93
N ARG A 202 -12.06 -10.56 -1.96
CA ARG A 202 -12.43 -10.26 -0.58
C ARG A 202 -13.16 -8.92 -0.49
N THR A 203 -12.67 -7.90 -1.18
CA THR A 203 -13.31 -6.57 -1.18
C THR A 203 -14.64 -6.60 -1.93
N ALA A 204 -14.76 -7.37 -3.01
CA ALA A 204 -16.03 -7.59 -3.71
C ALA A 204 -17.05 -8.30 -2.82
N GLU A 205 -16.67 -9.35 -2.09
CA GLU A 205 -17.52 -10.04 -1.10
C GLU A 205 -18.01 -9.05 -0.04
N GLU A 206 -17.11 -8.23 0.52
CA GLU A 206 -17.45 -7.22 1.54
C GLU A 206 -18.40 -6.13 1.00
N LYS A 207 -18.21 -5.66 -0.24
CA LYS A 207 -18.99 -4.56 -0.83
C LYS A 207 -20.30 -5.00 -1.48
N LEU A 208 -20.30 -6.15 -2.15
CA LEU A 208 -21.43 -6.61 -2.96
C LEU A 208 -22.45 -7.43 -2.14
N LEU A 209 -22.02 -8.10 -1.06
CA LEU A 209 -22.92 -8.93 -0.25
C LEU A 209 -23.46 -8.24 1.01
N ARG A 210 -22.80 -7.20 1.54
CA ARG A 210 -23.19 -6.58 2.81
C ARG A 210 -24.24 -5.48 2.70
N VAL A 211 -24.52 -5.00 1.50
CA VAL A 211 -25.47 -3.89 1.30
C VAL A 211 -26.86 -4.48 1.08
N GLU A 212 -27.78 -4.27 2.03
CA GLU A 212 -29.16 -4.78 1.96
C GLU A 212 -30.00 -4.09 0.87
N ASP A 213 -29.60 -2.88 0.45
CA ASP A 213 -30.34 -2.03 -0.50
C ASP A 213 -29.78 -2.11 -1.94
N GLY A 214 -30.66 -2.31 -2.93
CA GLY A 214 -30.33 -2.40 -4.36
C GLY A 214 -30.56 -3.76 -5.04
N ASP A 215 -30.17 -3.88 -6.32
CA ASP A 215 -30.33 -5.10 -7.13
C ASP A 215 -29.33 -6.20 -6.69
N GLN A 216 -29.79 -7.05 -5.76
CA GLN A 216 -29.03 -8.18 -5.24
C GLN A 216 -28.65 -9.19 -6.32
N VAL A 217 -29.42 -9.30 -7.41
CA VAL A 217 -29.16 -10.28 -8.47
C VAL A 217 -27.95 -9.84 -9.29
N GLU A 218 -27.92 -8.58 -9.75
CA GLU A 218 -26.79 -8.05 -10.52
C GLU A 218 -25.47 -8.15 -9.74
N ARG A 219 -25.50 -7.81 -8.44
CA ARG A 219 -24.32 -7.88 -7.56
C ARG A 219 -23.81 -9.31 -7.36
N ARG A 220 -24.71 -10.26 -7.14
CA ARG A 220 -24.35 -11.69 -7.03
C ARG A 220 -23.79 -12.23 -8.35
N MET A 221 -24.34 -11.80 -9.49
CA MET A 221 -23.81 -12.19 -10.81
C MET A 221 -22.38 -11.67 -11.02
N LYS A 222 -22.12 -10.40 -10.70
CA LYS A 222 -20.75 -9.81 -10.76
C LYS A 222 -19.76 -10.58 -9.89
N LEU A 223 -20.14 -10.93 -8.66
CA LEU A 223 -19.28 -11.73 -7.77
C LEU A 223 -19.09 -13.17 -8.28
N ALA A 224 -20.12 -13.79 -8.85
CA ALA A 224 -20.02 -15.12 -9.44
C ALA A 224 -19.09 -15.14 -10.65
N ASP A 225 -19.12 -14.11 -11.49
CA ASP A 225 -18.21 -13.98 -12.63
C ASP A 225 -16.75 -13.78 -12.16
N LEU A 226 -16.55 -13.00 -11.09
CA LEU A 226 -15.24 -12.87 -10.46
C LEU A 226 -14.72 -14.23 -9.93
N TYR A 227 -15.55 -15.02 -9.26
CA TYR A 227 -15.17 -16.36 -8.82
C TYR A 227 -14.82 -17.28 -9.99
N LYS A 228 -15.61 -17.27 -11.08
CA LYS A 228 -15.34 -18.07 -12.28
C LYS A 228 -13.98 -17.74 -12.89
N MET A 229 -13.62 -16.46 -12.97
CA MET A 229 -12.32 -16.05 -13.49
C MET A 229 -11.15 -16.56 -12.64
N GLN A 230 -11.36 -16.78 -11.35
CA GLN A 230 -10.36 -17.36 -10.45
C GLN A 230 -10.44 -18.89 -10.37
N GLY A 231 -11.27 -19.53 -11.20
CA GLY A 231 -11.48 -20.97 -11.18
C GLY A 231 -12.29 -21.48 -9.97
N ARG A 232 -12.88 -20.59 -9.17
CA ARG A 232 -13.68 -20.90 -7.98
C ARG A 232 -15.13 -21.22 -8.36
N LEU A 233 -15.33 -22.26 -9.18
CA LEU A 233 -16.64 -22.57 -9.76
C LEU A 233 -17.70 -22.92 -8.71
N GLU A 234 -17.31 -23.62 -7.63
CA GLU A 234 -18.23 -24.00 -6.55
C GLU A 234 -18.76 -22.76 -5.79
N ASP A 235 -17.91 -21.76 -5.57
CA ASP A 235 -18.31 -20.51 -4.92
C ASP A 235 -19.23 -19.70 -5.84
N ALA A 236 -18.97 -19.71 -7.14
CA ALA A 236 -19.85 -19.08 -8.13
C ALA A 236 -21.24 -19.73 -8.17
N GLU A 237 -21.32 -21.06 -8.12
CA GLU A 237 -22.59 -21.79 -8.11
C GLU A 237 -23.46 -21.47 -6.89
N GLN A 238 -22.85 -21.21 -5.73
CA GLN A 238 -23.59 -20.85 -4.51
C GLN A 238 -24.32 -19.50 -4.63
N LEU A 239 -23.84 -18.59 -5.48
CA LEU A 239 -24.44 -17.27 -5.66
C LEU A 239 -25.66 -17.29 -6.59
N TYR A 240 -25.83 -18.34 -7.40
CA TYR A 240 -27.00 -18.53 -8.27
C TYR A 240 -28.18 -19.22 -7.56
N LYS A 241 -28.00 -19.65 -6.31
CA LYS A 241 -29.04 -20.25 -5.47
C LYS A 241 -29.79 -19.19 -4.66
#